data_AF-A0AAU5FUC9-F1
#
_entry.id   AF-A0AAU5FUC9-F1
#
_cell.length_a   1.000
_cell.length_b   1.000
_cell.length_c   1.000
_cell.angle_alpha   90.00
_cell.angle_beta   90.00
_cell.angle_gamma   90.00
#
_symmetry.space_group_name_H-M   'P 1'
#
loop_
_entity.id
_entity.type
_entity.pdbx_description
1 polymer ?
#
loop_
_entity_poly.entity_id
_entity_poly.type
_entity_poly.pdbx_seq_one_letter_code
_entity_poly.pdbx_strand_id
1 'polypeptide(L)'
;MVALAAIRADALSLTGTHSAHAFRPLSETLIGWEADGIDTTSFRAGVEIATRRYAGYGLTKMLPLDRVLVGYESSRAGAFGGFHHPDQGYRHLQMVAVITMYGPMQRQNPERPALALLDLLRAYAHDCLHYGSRRRYVEVAGVPVRTQYGINYRRTSGQSYSAADQRGSHHTRNLGIVMEGACDKEARAITRQTAERFGVTEPSDVLGALAFRDVTGTLTEEDAGRAVHGLGSEEQTRYAAALSGYEKGVNLRYSHFLEEFAPREEDELHALLLAAIVSGDVTALGAWLDERHGPGTFTGLFRTPGYFEPGLTA
;
A
#
# COMPACT_ATOMS: atom_id res chain seq x y z
N MET A 1 23.15 -2.70 14.35
CA MET A 1 22.86 -2.75 12.87
C MET A 1 23.11 -4.12 12.23
N VAL A 2 24.03 -4.95 12.72
CA VAL A 2 24.28 -6.31 12.20
C VAL A 2 23.01 -7.17 12.19
N ALA A 3 22.20 -7.12 13.24
CA ALA A 3 20.92 -7.83 13.31
C ALA A 3 19.95 -7.42 12.19
N LEU A 4 19.87 -6.13 11.85
CA LEU A 4 19.03 -5.67 10.74
C LEU A 4 19.55 -6.13 9.38
N ALA A 5 20.87 -6.21 9.20
CA ALA A 5 21.46 -6.76 7.98
C ALA A 5 21.15 -8.25 7.82
N ALA A 6 21.23 -9.03 8.91
CA ALA A 6 20.86 -10.45 8.91
C ALA A 6 19.38 -10.67 8.56
N ILE A 7 18.47 -9.89 9.15
CA ILE A 7 17.02 -9.96 8.83
C ILE A 7 16.77 -9.63 7.35
N ARG A 8 17.56 -8.75 6.73
CA ARG A 8 17.43 -8.41 5.30
C ARG A 8 18.00 -9.46 4.36
N ALA A 9 18.86 -10.33 4.85
CA ALA A 9 19.46 -11.41 4.06
C ALA A 9 18.53 -12.64 3.99
N ASP A 10 17.68 -12.85 5.01
CA ASP A 10 16.77 -13.99 5.09
C ASP A 10 15.30 -13.54 5.03
N ALA A 11 14.63 -13.88 3.92
CA ALA A 11 13.22 -13.64 3.70
C ALA A 11 12.39 -14.95 3.69
N LEU A 12 13.01 -16.11 3.96
CA LEU A 12 12.36 -17.42 3.82
C LEU A 12 11.18 -17.58 4.78
N SER A 13 11.24 -16.96 5.96
CA SER A 13 10.16 -17.03 6.94
C SER A 13 8.90 -16.27 6.52
N LEU A 14 8.97 -15.37 5.53
CA LEU A 14 7.86 -14.50 5.15
C LEU A 14 6.71 -15.24 4.47
N THR A 15 7.01 -16.34 3.79
CA THR A 15 6.01 -17.17 3.10
C THR A 15 5.52 -18.32 3.99
N GLY A 16 6.12 -18.53 5.17
CA GLY A 16 5.76 -19.60 6.09
C GLY A 16 4.34 -19.51 6.65
N THR A 17 3.75 -18.30 6.70
CA THR A 17 2.34 -18.08 7.08
C THR A 17 1.37 -18.48 5.96
N HIS A 18 1.88 -18.77 4.77
CA HIS A 18 1.14 -19.08 3.54
C HIS A 18 1.49 -20.49 3.05
N SER A 19 1.43 -21.49 3.95
CA SER A 19 1.95 -22.85 3.69
C SER A 19 1.30 -23.57 2.50
N ALA A 20 0.10 -23.16 2.10
CA ALA A 20 -0.59 -23.72 0.94
C ALA A 20 -0.19 -23.07 -0.40
N HIS A 21 0.51 -21.93 -0.37
CA HIS A 21 0.83 -21.10 -1.53
C HIS A 21 2.27 -21.32 -1.98
N ALA A 22 2.48 -21.35 -3.28
CA ALA A 22 3.80 -21.30 -3.88
C ALA A 22 4.14 -19.85 -4.26
N PHE A 23 5.36 -19.43 -3.93
CA PHE A 23 5.85 -18.07 -4.20
C PHE A 23 7.07 -18.10 -5.11
N ARG A 24 7.17 -17.09 -5.99
CA ARG A 24 8.36 -16.80 -6.80
C ARG A 24 8.63 -15.30 -6.84
N PRO A 25 9.88 -14.88 -7.07
CA PRO A 25 10.20 -13.49 -7.40
C PRO A 25 9.30 -12.95 -8.52
N LEU A 26 8.91 -11.68 -8.44
CA LEU A 26 8.06 -11.03 -9.44
C LEU A 26 8.69 -11.06 -10.84
N SER A 27 10.01 -10.91 -10.93
CA SER A 27 10.77 -11.05 -12.18
C SER A 27 10.53 -12.41 -12.85
N GLU A 28 10.63 -13.49 -12.08
CA GLU A 28 10.40 -14.86 -12.54
C GLU A 28 8.93 -15.12 -12.88
N THR A 29 7.99 -14.58 -12.09
CA THR A 29 6.55 -14.71 -12.36
C THR A 29 6.18 -14.05 -13.70
N LEU A 30 6.70 -12.85 -13.98
CA LEU A 30 6.46 -12.17 -15.25
C LEU A 30 7.04 -12.94 -16.43
N ILE A 31 8.26 -13.49 -16.31
CA ILE A 31 8.88 -14.32 -17.34
C ILE A 31 8.04 -15.59 -17.60
N GLY A 32 7.54 -16.23 -16.54
CA GLY A 32 6.66 -17.40 -16.65
C GLY A 32 5.37 -17.09 -17.40
N TRP A 33 4.69 -16.00 -17.03
CA TRP A 33 3.47 -15.55 -17.72
C TRP A 33 3.72 -15.20 -19.18
N GLU A 34 4.83 -14.53 -19.50
CA GLU A 34 5.23 -14.22 -20.89
C GLU A 34 5.46 -15.49 -21.71
N ALA A 35 6.14 -16.50 -21.13
CA ALA A 35 6.37 -17.78 -21.78
C ALA A 35 5.05 -18.53 -22.09
N ASP A 36 4.02 -18.31 -21.27
CA ASP A 36 2.68 -18.86 -21.45
C ASP A 36 1.77 -17.96 -22.32
N GLY A 37 2.31 -16.90 -22.93
CA GLY A 37 1.61 -16.06 -23.89
C GLY A 37 0.78 -14.91 -23.28
N ILE A 38 0.99 -14.58 -22.00
CA ILE A 38 0.39 -13.40 -21.37
C ILE A 38 1.22 -12.16 -21.70
N ASP A 39 0.58 -11.14 -22.27
CA ASP A 39 1.22 -9.85 -22.52
C ASP A 39 1.37 -9.03 -21.23
N THR A 40 2.61 -8.88 -20.76
CA THR A 40 2.98 -8.12 -19.55
C THR A 40 3.37 -6.66 -19.85
N THR A 41 3.23 -6.20 -21.10
CA THR A 41 3.64 -4.85 -21.52
C THR A 41 2.97 -3.76 -20.70
N SER A 42 1.70 -3.95 -20.32
CA SER A 42 0.95 -3.02 -19.47
C SER A 42 1.60 -2.84 -18.09
N PHE A 43 2.03 -3.92 -17.45
CA PHE A 43 2.74 -3.87 -16.17
C PHE A 43 4.05 -3.10 -16.30
N ARG A 44 4.88 -3.43 -17.30
CA ARG A 44 6.18 -2.76 -17.51
C ARG A 44 6.02 -1.27 -17.78
N ALA A 45 5.06 -0.88 -18.62
CA ALA A 45 4.74 0.52 -18.89
C ALA A 45 4.22 1.25 -17.64
N GLY A 46 3.41 0.57 -16.80
CA GLY A 46 2.97 1.10 -15.51
C GLY A 46 4.13 1.36 -14.55
N VAL A 47 5.11 0.45 -14.49
CA VAL A 47 6.34 0.63 -13.69
C VAL A 47 7.15 1.84 -14.16
N GLU A 48 7.23 2.10 -15.46
CA GLU A 48 7.88 3.31 -15.99
C GLU A 48 7.14 4.60 -15.60
N ILE A 49 5.80 4.58 -15.63
CA ILE A 49 4.98 5.71 -15.15
C ILE A 49 5.26 5.95 -13.67
N ALA A 50 5.20 4.91 -12.84
CA ALA A 50 5.49 4.98 -11.41
C ALA A 50 6.88 5.55 -11.15
N THR A 51 7.90 5.03 -11.83
CA THR A 51 9.30 5.46 -11.67
C THR A 51 9.46 6.95 -11.93
N ARG A 52 8.88 7.48 -13.02
CA ARG A 52 8.96 8.91 -13.34
C ARG A 52 8.23 9.78 -12.32
N ARG A 53 7.01 9.38 -11.94
CA ARG A 53 6.21 10.11 -10.95
C ARG A 53 6.91 10.15 -9.59
N TYR A 54 7.41 9.01 -9.13
CA TYR A 54 8.05 8.89 -7.82
C TYR A 54 9.39 9.62 -7.73
N ALA A 55 10.15 9.68 -8.84
CA ALA A 55 11.32 10.55 -8.93
C ALA A 55 10.95 12.03 -8.70
N GLY A 56 9.77 12.47 -9.14
CA GLY A 56 9.22 13.79 -8.87
C GLY A 56 8.98 14.08 -7.38
N TYR A 57 8.73 13.04 -6.57
CA TYR A 57 8.62 13.14 -5.10
C TYR A 57 9.97 12.89 -4.39
N GLY A 58 11.06 12.74 -5.12
CA GLY A 58 12.40 12.49 -4.58
C GLY A 58 12.75 11.02 -4.34
N LEU A 59 11.93 10.07 -4.82
CA LEU A 59 12.24 8.64 -4.72
C LEU A 59 13.40 8.29 -5.66
N THR A 60 14.50 7.79 -5.12
CA THR A 60 15.70 7.48 -5.91
C THR A 60 15.80 6.01 -6.32
N LYS A 61 15.05 5.12 -5.66
CA LYS A 61 15.09 3.68 -5.91
C LYS A 61 13.71 3.06 -5.75
N MET A 62 13.29 2.32 -6.77
CA MET A 62 12.12 1.43 -6.72
C MET A 62 12.45 0.15 -5.94
N LEU A 63 11.43 -0.55 -5.46
CA LEU A 63 11.58 -1.89 -4.87
C LEU A 63 12.10 -2.84 -5.97
N PRO A 64 13.25 -3.52 -5.78
CA PRO A 64 13.72 -4.49 -6.76
C PRO A 64 12.69 -5.60 -6.99
N LEU A 65 12.47 -6.03 -8.23
CA LEU A 65 11.48 -7.07 -8.54
C LEU A 65 11.80 -8.39 -7.83
N ASP A 66 13.09 -8.70 -7.62
CA ASP A 66 13.51 -9.91 -6.88
C ASP A 66 13.23 -9.83 -5.37
N ARG A 67 12.88 -8.65 -4.86
CA ARG A 67 12.42 -8.40 -3.49
C ARG A 67 10.90 -8.38 -3.40
N VAL A 68 10.20 -8.85 -4.43
CA VAL A 68 8.74 -9.01 -4.45
C VAL A 68 8.45 -10.48 -4.67
N LEU A 69 7.86 -11.13 -3.66
CA LEU A 69 7.43 -12.53 -3.73
C LEU A 69 5.97 -12.58 -4.11
N VAL A 70 5.67 -13.16 -5.28
CA VAL A 70 4.31 -13.33 -5.79
C VAL A 70 3.85 -14.76 -5.53
N GLY A 71 2.80 -14.89 -4.72
CA GLY A 71 2.03 -16.10 -4.56
C GLY A 71 1.27 -16.35 -5.85
N TYR A 72 1.76 -17.28 -6.68
CA TYR A 72 1.27 -17.49 -8.03
C TYR A 72 0.38 -18.74 -8.13
N GLU A 73 0.40 -19.61 -7.12
CA GLU A 73 -0.37 -20.86 -7.09
C GLU A 73 -0.67 -21.25 -5.63
N SER A 74 -1.77 -21.98 -5.42
CA SER A 74 -2.23 -22.47 -4.14
C SER A 74 -2.77 -23.90 -4.27
N SER A 75 -2.27 -24.78 -3.41
CA SER A 75 -2.81 -26.14 -3.22
C SER A 75 -4.17 -26.16 -2.52
N ARG A 76 -4.54 -25.07 -1.83
CA ARG A 76 -5.81 -24.93 -1.11
C ARG A 76 -6.98 -24.71 -2.08
N ALA A 77 -7.95 -25.63 -2.07
CA ALA A 77 -9.18 -25.51 -2.85
C ALA A 77 -9.94 -24.22 -2.49
N GLY A 78 -10.50 -23.55 -3.50
CA GLY A 78 -11.20 -22.27 -3.32
C GLY A 78 -10.32 -21.04 -3.07
N ALA A 79 -9.01 -21.17 -2.88
CA ALA A 79 -8.10 -20.04 -2.67
C ALA A 79 -8.20 -18.96 -3.76
N PHE A 80 -8.19 -17.70 -3.31
CA PHE A 80 -8.35 -16.52 -4.12
C PHE A 80 -7.38 -15.43 -3.64
N GLY A 81 -6.61 -14.83 -4.54
CA GLY A 81 -5.60 -13.82 -4.22
C GLY A 81 -5.93 -12.41 -4.74
N GLY A 82 -4.95 -11.53 -4.64
CA GLY A 82 -4.98 -10.11 -5.07
C GLY A 82 -4.60 -9.15 -3.94
N PHE A 83 -4.69 -7.83 -4.18
CA PHE A 83 -4.26 -6.77 -3.25
C PHE A 83 -4.80 -6.91 -1.80
N HIS A 84 -5.97 -7.51 -1.63
CA HIS A 84 -6.63 -7.67 -0.32
C HIS A 84 -6.49 -9.06 0.31
N HIS A 85 -5.65 -9.95 -0.22
CA HIS A 85 -5.39 -11.24 0.42
C HIS A 85 -4.80 -11.05 1.83
N PRO A 86 -5.22 -11.84 2.84
CA PRO A 86 -4.66 -11.75 4.19
C PRO A 86 -3.14 -11.88 4.23
N ASP A 87 -2.50 -11.27 5.23
CA ASP A 87 -1.06 -11.44 5.50
C ASP A 87 -0.12 -11.15 4.31
N GLN A 88 -0.52 -10.28 3.38
CA GLN A 88 0.34 -9.77 2.31
C GLN A 88 0.86 -8.35 2.61
N GLY A 89 1.63 -7.75 1.71
CA GLY A 89 2.17 -6.38 1.78
C GLY A 89 3.65 -6.28 2.18
N TYR A 90 4.14 -5.05 2.20
CA TYR A 90 5.56 -4.75 2.42
C TYR A 90 6.07 -5.03 3.85
N ARG A 91 7.18 -5.79 3.95
CA ARG A 91 7.85 -6.15 5.21
C ARG A 91 9.10 -5.30 5.39
N HIS A 92 8.99 -4.24 6.17
CA HIS A 92 10.03 -3.20 6.25
C HIS A 92 11.36 -3.64 6.88
N LEU A 93 11.39 -4.68 7.72
CA LEU A 93 12.65 -5.16 8.29
C LEU A 93 13.43 -5.91 7.22
N GLN A 94 12.79 -6.84 6.53
CA GLN A 94 13.34 -7.66 5.46
C GLN A 94 13.55 -6.87 4.15
N MET A 95 12.83 -5.77 3.99
CA MET A 95 12.76 -4.98 2.75
C MET A 95 12.25 -5.82 1.56
N VAL A 96 11.18 -6.59 1.80
CA VAL A 96 10.57 -7.53 0.83
C VAL A 96 9.05 -7.32 0.83
N ALA A 97 8.43 -7.36 -0.34
CA ALA A 97 6.98 -7.43 -0.47
C ALA A 97 6.53 -8.89 -0.67
N VAL A 98 5.40 -9.25 -0.06
CA VAL A 98 4.70 -10.52 -0.33
C VAL A 98 3.35 -10.13 -0.92
N ILE A 99 3.04 -10.60 -2.12
CA ILE A 99 1.81 -10.25 -2.86
C ILE A 99 1.23 -11.56 -3.40
N THR A 100 -0.07 -11.65 -3.59
CA THR A 100 -0.70 -12.78 -4.28
C THR A 100 -1.25 -12.37 -5.64
N MET A 101 -1.24 -13.30 -6.60
CA MET A 101 -1.90 -13.10 -7.89
C MET A 101 -3.40 -12.90 -7.68
N TYR A 102 -3.98 -11.86 -8.30
CA TYR A 102 -5.42 -11.67 -8.30
C TYR A 102 -6.16 -12.81 -8.99
N GLY A 103 -7.23 -13.29 -8.35
CA GLY A 103 -8.12 -14.31 -8.89
C GLY A 103 -7.95 -15.69 -8.23
N PRO A 104 -8.64 -16.73 -8.77
CA PRO A 104 -8.48 -18.09 -8.29
C PRO A 104 -7.04 -18.57 -8.42
N MET A 105 -6.48 -19.13 -7.34
CA MET A 105 -5.06 -19.46 -7.25
C MET A 105 -4.75 -20.94 -7.51
N GLN A 106 -5.71 -21.78 -7.94
CA GLN A 106 -5.45 -23.21 -8.20
C GLN A 106 -4.67 -23.46 -9.49
N ARG A 107 -4.32 -22.40 -10.23
CA ARG A 107 -3.53 -22.42 -11.45
C ARG A 107 -2.46 -21.34 -11.37
N GLN A 108 -1.35 -21.57 -12.06
CA GLN A 108 -0.21 -20.65 -12.10
C GLN A 108 -0.50 -19.37 -12.91
N ASN A 109 -1.41 -19.47 -13.88
CA ASN A 109 -1.79 -18.37 -14.74
C ASN A 109 -3.09 -17.72 -14.28
N PRO A 110 -3.16 -16.36 -14.31
CA PRO A 110 -4.36 -15.64 -13.94
C PRO A 110 -5.49 -15.94 -14.93
N GLU A 111 -6.69 -16.17 -14.41
CA GLU A 111 -7.89 -16.31 -15.24
C GLU A 111 -8.20 -15.01 -16.02
N ARG A 112 -7.79 -13.86 -15.46
CA ARG A 112 -7.98 -12.53 -16.05
C ARG A 112 -6.65 -11.78 -16.10
N PRO A 113 -5.79 -12.08 -17.08
CA PRO A 113 -4.42 -11.57 -17.09
C PRO A 113 -4.32 -10.04 -17.00
N ALA A 114 -5.16 -9.31 -17.75
CA ALA A 114 -5.12 -7.85 -17.73
C ALA A 114 -5.45 -7.25 -16.35
N LEU A 115 -6.48 -7.75 -15.67
CA LEU A 115 -6.85 -7.29 -14.32
C LEU A 115 -5.81 -7.73 -13.29
N ALA A 116 -5.27 -8.94 -13.40
CA ALA A 116 -4.21 -9.42 -12.51
C ALA A 116 -2.92 -8.59 -12.64
N LEU A 117 -2.55 -8.17 -13.86
CA LEU A 117 -1.41 -7.28 -14.07
C LEU A 117 -1.65 -5.87 -13.49
N LEU A 118 -2.87 -5.35 -13.57
CA LEU A 118 -3.22 -4.08 -12.91
C LEU A 118 -3.17 -4.18 -11.38
N ASP A 119 -3.73 -5.25 -10.81
CA ASP A 119 -3.70 -5.48 -9.36
C ASP A 119 -2.27 -5.63 -8.84
N LEU A 120 -1.45 -6.40 -9.57
CA LEU A 120 -0.02 -6.55 -9.29
C LEU A 120 0.75 -5.24 -9.44
N LEU A 121 0.41 -4.42 -10.45
CA LEU A 121 1.00 -3.09 -10.62
C LEU A 121 0.65 -2.16 -9.47
N ARG A 122 -0.61 -2.14 -8.99
CA ARG A 122 -1.00 -1.35 -7.82
C ARG A 122 -0.20 -1.79 -6.60
N ALA A 123 -0.16 -3.09 -6.32
CA ALA A 123 0.56 -3.65 -5.18
C ALA A 123 2.06 -3.29 -5.24
N TYR A 124 2.68 -3.43 -6.41
CA TYR A 124 4.09 -3.09 -6.61
C TYR A 124 4.36 -1.59 -6.48
N ALA A 125 3.55 -0.73 -7.10
CA ALA A 125 3.70 0.72 -7.05
C ALA A 125 3.52 1.25 -5.61
N HIS A 126 2.48 0.76 -4.93
CA HIS A 126 2.23 1.00 -3.51
C HIS A 126 3.44 0.61 -2.64
N ASP A 127 3.93 -0.62 -2.80
CA ASP A 127 5.04 -1.14 -2.01
C ASP A 127 6.39 -0.51 -2.36
N CYS A 128 6.53 0.13 -3.54
CA CYS A 128 7.69 0.96 -3.88
C CYS A 128 7.74 2.24 -3.05
N LEU A 129 6.61 2.92 -2.84
CA LEU A 129 6.54 4.11 -1.99
C LEU A 129 6.85 3.76 -0.54
N HIS A 130 6.29 2.64 -0.07
CA HIS A 130 6.72 2.07 1.20
C HIS A 130 8.22 1.84 1.15
N TYR A 131 8.75 0.96 0.30
CA TYR A 131 10.18 0.62 0.20
C TYR A 131 11.12 1.81 0.24
N GLY A 132 10.87 2.87 -0.53
CA GLY A 132 11.77 4.02 -0.58
C GLY A 132 11.46 5.13 0.43
N SER A 133 10.42 5.00 1.26
CA SER A 133 10.18 5.92 2.39
C SER A 133 11.36 5.98 3.36
N ARG A 134 11.65 7.18 3.87
CA ARG A 134 12.68 7.40 4.89
C ARG A 134 12.43 6.54 6.12
N ARG A 135 13.47 5.90 6.65
CA ARG A 135 13.37 5.11 7.88
C ARG A 135 14.52 5.32 8.82
N ARG A 136 14.21 5.31 10.11
CA ARG A 136 15.21 5.29 11.18
C ARG A 136 14.98 4.08 12.06
N TYR A 137 16.06 3.34 12.28
CA TYR A 137 16.12 2.25 13.24
C TYR A 137 17.13 2.61 14.32
N VAL A 138 16.84 2.23 15.54
CA VAL A 138 17.76 2.24 16.66
C VAL A 138 17.82 0.83 17.24
N GLU A 139 18.93 0.47 17.88
CA GLU A 139 19.07 -0.83 18.53
C GLU A 139 18.70 -0.71 20.00
N VAL A 140 17.81 -1.58 20.47
CA VAL A 140 17.40 -1.66 21.89
C VAL A 140 17.55 -3.10 22.32
N ALA A 141 18.44 -3.37 23.28
CA ALA A 141 18.74 -4.73 23.77
C ALA A 141 19.03 -5.73 22.64
N GLY A 142 19.78 -5.31 21.60
CA GLY A 142 20.14 -6.16 20.45
C GLY A 142 19.05 -6.30 19.39
N VAL A 143 17.87 -5.71 19.59
CA VAL A 143 16.74 -5.78 18.65
C VAL A 143 16.62 -4.45 17.88
N PRO A 144 16.49 -4.47 16.54
CA PRO A 144 16.23 -3.27 15.76
C PRO A 144 14.79 -2.76 15.99
N VAL A 145 14.66 -1.56 16.54
CA VAL A 145 13.39 -0.87 16.75
C VAL A 145 13.26 0.28 15.75
N ARG A 146 12.15 0.30 15.00
CA ARG A 146 11.85 1.38 14.05
C ARG A 146 11.30 2.60 14.77
N THR A 147 12.02 3.71 14.74
CA THR A 147 11.59 4.98 15.35
C THR A 147 11.03 5.99 14.35
N GLN A 148 11.22 5.74 13.06
CA GLN A 148 10.63 6.57 12.00
C GLN A 148 10.32 5.73 10.76
N TYR A 149 9.18 6.00 10.15
CA TYR A 149 8.72 5.47 8.87
C TYR A 149 8.04 6.59 8.09
N GLY A 150 8.70 7.11 7.06
CA GLY A 150 8.37 8.38 6.44
C GLY A 150 8.23 9.49 7.48
N ILE A 151 7.03 10.06 7.57
CA ILE A 151 6.68 11.11 8.53
C ILE A 151 6.04 10.57 9.83
N ASN A 152 5.86 9.25 9.94
CA ASN A 152 5.33 8.62 11.15
C ASN A 152 6.47 8.25 12.11
N TYR A 153 6.47 8.88 13.28
CA TYR A 153 7.48 8.68 14.31
C TYR A 153 6.97 7.79 15.45
N ARG A 154 7.88 7.00 16.03
CA ARG A 154 7.60 6.15 17.18
C ARG A 154 8.75 6.19 18.17
N ARG A 155 8.43 6.22 19.46
CA ARG A 155 9.43 6.05 20.53
C ARG A 155 9.86 4.59 20.61
N THR A 156 11.01 4.35 21.24
CA THR A 156 11.50 3.00 21.54
C THR A 156 10.55 2.22 22.45
N SER A 157 9.75 2.92 23.27
CA SER A 157 8.67 2.34 24.07
C SER A 157 7.42 1.94 23.27
N GLY A 158 7.38 2.23 21.97
CA GLY A 158 6.22 1.95 21.11
C GLY A 158 5.18 3.06 21.05
N GLN A 159 5.33 4.15 21.81
CA GLN A 159 4.42 5.30 21.73
C GLN A 159 4.46 5.94 20.33
N SER A 160 3.30 6.02 19.68
CA SER A 160 3.12 6.61 18.34
C SER A 160 3.09 8.14 18.41
N TYR A 161 3.61 8.82 17.39
CA TYR A 161 3.48 10.27 17.26
C TYR A 161 2.04 10.67 17.01
N SER A 162 1.32 9.96 16.13
CA SER A 162 -0.10 10.20 15.90
C SER A 162 -0.99 9.20 16.61
N ALA A 163 -2.05 9.72 17.22
CA ALA A 163 -3.06 8.94 17.92
C ALA A 163 -3.93 8.15 16.92
N ALA A 164 -4.60 7.12 17.42
CA ALA A 164 -5.68 6.49 16.68
C ALA A 164 -6.86 7.47 16.54
N ASP A 165 -7.56 7.41 15.41
CA ASP A 165 -8.79 8.17 15.25
C ASP A 165 -9.83 7.71 16.28
N GLN A 166 -10.65 8.64 16.76
CA GLN A 166 -11.78 8.30 17.61
C GLN A 166 -12.78 7.44 16.83
N ARG A 167 -13.48 6.55 17.54
CA ARG A 167 -14.51 5.70 16.93
C ARG A 167 -15.59 6.58 16.30
N GLY A 168 -15.85 6.39 15.01
CA GLY A 168 -16.84 7.16 14.25
C GLY A 168 -16.32 8.44 13.62
N SER A 169 -15.01 8.75 13.70
CA SER A 169 -14.45 9.89 12.96
C SER A 169 -14.54 9.65 11.44
N HIS A 170 -15.02 10.66 10.72
CA HIS A 170 -15.20 10.63 9.26
C HIS A 170 -13.90 10.92 8.49
N HIS A 171 -12.95 11.60 9.12
CA HIS A 171 -11.61 11.87 8.57
C HIS A 171 -10.55 11.17 9.42
N THR A 172 -9.29 11.17 8.98
CA THR A 172 -8.17 10.64 9.78
C THR A 172 -7.19 11.73 10.19
N ARG A 173 -6.68 11.65 11.42
CA ARG A 173 -5.47 12.36 11.87
C ARG A 173 -4.38 11.38 12.29
N ASN A 174 -4.54 10.11 11.91
CA ASN A 174 -3.54 9.09 12.10
C ASN A 174 -2.55 9.12 10.93
N LEU A 175 -1.29 9.46 11.19
CA LEU A 175 -0.26 9.50 10.15
C LEU A 175 -0.05 8.15 9.46
N GLY A 176 -0.33 7.02 10.13
CA GLY A 176 -0.32 5.71 9.49
C GLY A 176 -1.36 5.60 8.37
N ILE A 177 -2.59 6.04 8.62
CA ILE A 177 -3.67 6.03 7.63
C ILE A 177 -3.42 7.07 6.53
N VAL A 178 -2.98 8.28 6.90
CA VAL A 178 -2.62 9.32 5.92
C VAL A 178 -1.53 8.82 4.96
N MET A 179 -0.49 8.18 5.50
CA MET A 179 0.59 7.64 4.67
C MET A 179 0.14 6.49 3.77
N GLU A 180 -0.65 5.57 4.32
CA GLU A 180 -1.19 4.43 3.56
C GLU A 180 -2.11 4.91 2.43
N GLY A 181 -3.05 5.81 2.74
CA GLY A 181 -3.95 6.39 1.74
C GLY A 181 -3.23 7.23 0.69
N ALA A 182 -2.16 7.94 1.05
CA ALA A 182 -1.32 8.63 0.08
C ALA A 182 -0.61 7.64 -0.86
N CYS A 183 -0.06 6.55 -0.33
CA CYS A 183 0.58 5.53 -1.15
C CYS A 183 -0.42 4.85 -2.10
N ASP A 184 -1.60 4.48 -1.61
CA ASP A 184 -2.60 3.76 -2.40
C ASP A 184 -3.32 4.67 -3.41
N LYS A 185 -3.64 5.92 -3.05
CA LYS A 185 -4.19 6.90 -4.01
C LYS A 185 -3.28 7.07 -5.22
N GLU A 186 -1.97 7.19 -4.98
CA GLU A 186 -1.00 7.36 -6.04
C GLU A 186 -0.82 6.07 -6.88
N ALA A 187 -0.77 4.90 -6.23
CA ALA A 187 -0.72 3.62 -6.92
C ALA A 187 -1.95 3.41 -7.83
N ARG A 188 -3.15 3.74 -7.34
CA ARG A 188 -4.40 3.67 -8.11
C ARG A 188 -4.46 4.67 -9.27
N ALA A 189 -3.85 5.85 -9.11
CA ALA A 189 -3.72 6.80 -10.22
C ALA A 189 -2.86 6.24 -11.37
N ILE A 190 -1.75 5.57 -11.03
CA ILE A 190 -0.85 4.92 -12.01
C ILE A 190 -1.54 3.76 -12.73
N THR A 191 -2.25 2.90 -12.01
CA THR A 191 -2.98 1.77 -12.60
C THR A 191 -4.13 2.24 -13.47
N ARG A 192 -4.88 3.28 -13.08
CA ARG A 192 -5.91 3.90 -13.92
C ARG A 192 -5.33 4.43 -15.23
N GLN A 193 -4.26 5.22 -15.17
CA GLN A 193 -3.58 5.72 -16.37
C GLN A 193 -3.08 4.56 -17.26
N THR A 194 -2.62 3.47 -16.65
CA THR A 194 -2.17 2.28 -17.38
C THR A 194 -3.34 1.54 -18.03
N ALA A 195 -4.46 1.37 -17.32
CA ALA A 195 -5.68 0.76 -17.85
C ALA A 195 -6.20 1.53 -19.06
N GLU A 196 -6.28 2.87 -18.97
CA GLU A 196 -6.69 3.75 -20.06
C GLU A 196 -5.75 3.63 -21.27
N ARG A 197 -4.43 3.66 -21.05
CA ARG A 197 -3.42 3.58 -22.12
C ARG A 197 -3.49 2.26 -22.90
N PHE A 198 -3.81 1.16 -22.24
CA PHE A 198 -3.84 -0.19 -22.83
C PHE A 198 -5.27 -0.67 -23.14
N GLY A 199 -6.29 0.18 -22.95
CA GLY A 199 -7.68 -0.19 -23.22
C GLY A 199 -8.19 -1.34 -22.36
N VAL A 200 -7.69 -1.49 -21.12
CA VAL A 200 -8.20 -2.50 -20.19
C VAL A 200 -9.56 -2.04 -19.67
N THR A 201 -10.61 -2.78 -19.99
CA THR A 201 -11.99 -2.42 -19.64
C THR A 201 -12.48 -3.13 -18.38
N GLU A 202 -13.45 -2.50 -17.71
CA GLU A 202 -14.17 -3.11 -16.59
C GLU A 202 -14.78 -4.47 -17.01
N PRO A 203 -14.56 -5.55 -16.24
CA PRO A 203 -15.20 -6.82 -16.50
C PRO A 203 -16.71 -6.82 -16.21
N SER A 204 -17.45 -7.72 -16.84
CA SER A 204 -18.92 -7.80 -16.71
C SER A 204 -19.42 -8.52 -15.45
N ASP A 205 -18.58 -9.33 -14.80
CA ASP A 205 -18.94 -10.00 -13.55
C ASP A 205 -18.73 -9.08 -12.34
N VAL A 206 -19.54 -9.30 -11.30
CA VAL A 206 -19.62 -8.42 -10.13
C VAL A 206 -18.26 -8.24 -9.43
N LEU A 207 -17.52 -9.32 -9.22
CA LEU A 207 -16.25 -9.26 -8.49
C LEU A 207 -15.13 -8.64 -9.35
N GLY A 208 -15.09 -8.97 -10.64
CA GLY A 208 -14.16 -8.37 -11.59
C GLY A 208 -14.39 -6.85 -11.73
N ALA A 209 -15.64 -6.42 -11.81
CA ALA A 209 -15.99 -5.00 -11.83
C ALA A 209 -15.56 -4.28 -10.55
N LEU A 210 -15.86 -4.87 -9.38
CA LEU A 210 -15.47 -4.31 -8.08
C LEU A 210 -13.94 -4.17 -7.97
N ALA A 211 -13.20 -5.22 -8.32
CA ALA A 211 -11.74 -5.21 -8.28
C ALA A 211 -11.14 -4.23 -9.30
N PHE A 212 -11.73 -4.09 -10.49
CA PHE A 212 -11.31 -3.11 -11.49
C PHE A 212 -11.49 -1.68 -10.99
N ARG A 213 -12.62 -1.36 -10.36
CA ARG A 213 -12.87 -0.03 -9.79
C ARG A 213 -11.97 0.27 -8.61
N ASP A 214 -11.75 -0.71 -7.75
CA ASP A 214 -10.81 -0.61 -6.63
C ASP A 214 -9.39 -0.35 -7.11
N VAL A 215 -8.87 -1.18 -8.04
CA VAL A 215 -7.50 -1.02 -8.53
C VAL A 215 -7.30 0.29 -9.28
N THR A 216 -8.33 0.87 -9.90
CA THR A 216 -8.26 2.15 -10.62
C THR A 216 -8.67 3.36 -9.79
N GLY A 217 -9.05 3.18 -8.51
CA GLY A 217 -9.49 4.27 -7.64
C GLY A 217 -10.79 4.94 -8.08
N THR A 218 -11.68 4.19 -8.73
CA THR A 218 -12.99 4.63 -9.21
C THR A 218 -14.15 3.98 -8.43
N LEU A 219 -13.83 3.33 -7.31
CA LEU A 219 -14.81 2.68 -6.44
C LEU A 219 -15.70 3.72 -5.75
N THR A 220 -17.01 3.50 -5.75
CA THR A 220 -17.98 4.40 -5.11
C THR A 220 -18.34 3.95 -3.70
N GLU A 221 -18.91 4.85 -2.89
CA GLU A 221 -19.46 4.47 -1.57
C GLU A 221 -20.55 3.39 -1.68
N GLU A 222 -21.34 3.41 -2.75
CA GLU A 222 -22.35 2.40 -3.02
C GLU A 222 -21.72 1.02 -3.27
N ASP A 223 -20.63 0.97 -4.06
CA ASP A 223 -19.88 -0.25 -4.30
C ASP A 223 -19.29 -0.82 -2.99
N ALA A 224 -18.77 0.06 -2.12
CA ALA A 224 -18.26 -0.36 -0.81
C ALA A 224 -19.40 -0.76 0.14
N GLY A 225 -20.60 -0.20 -0.01
CA GLY A 225 -21.78 -0.46 0.82
C GLY A 225 -22.52 -1.74 0.49
N ARG A 226 -22.45 -2.21 -0.77
CA ARG A 226 -23.09 -3.45 -1.19
C ARG A 226 -22.42 -4.65 -0.52
N ALA A 227 -23.14 -5.30 0.39
CA ALA A 227 -22.80 -6.64 0.84
C ALA A 227 -22.88 -7.55 -0.38
N VAL A 228 -21.76 -8.14 -0.80
CA VAL A 228 -21.72 -8.99 -1.99
C VAL A 228 -22.32 -10.36 -1.67
N HIS A 229 -23.63 -10.36 -1.39
CA HIS A 229 -24.43 -11.55 -1.26
C HIS A 229 -24.49 -12.22 -2.64
N GLY A 230 -24.02 -13.47 -2.72
CA GLY A 230 -24.07 -14.27 -3.97
C GLY A 230 -22.75 -14.37 -4.74
N LEU A 231 -21.60 -14.02 -4.15
CA LEU A 231 -20.31 -14.46 -4.71
C LEU A 231 -20.17 -15.99 -4.60
N GLY A 232 -19.51 -16.59 -5.59
CA GLY A 232 -19.49 -18.03 -5.78
C GLY A 232 -18.75 -18.80 -4.67
N SER A 233 -17.80 -18.17 -3.98
CA SER A 233 -17.03 -18.80 -2.89
C SER A 233 -16.89 -17.94 -1.63
N GLU A 234 -16.61 -18.59 -0.51
CA GLU A 234 -16.32 -17.93 0.78
C GLU A 234 -15.07 -17.03 0.68
N GLU A 235 -14.02 -17.47 -0.02
CA GLU A 235 -12.79 -16.68 -0.21
C GLU A 235 -13.04 -15.42 -1.04
N GLN A 236 -13.89 -15.49 -2.08
CA GLN A 236 -14.32 -14.30 -2.83
C GLN A 236 -15.10 -13.32 -1.95
N THR A 237 -15.95 -13.83 -1.06
CA THR A 237 -16.71 -13.00 -0.10
C THR A 237 -15.78 -12.31 0.89
N ARG A 238 -14.77 -13.01 1.41
CA ARG A 238 -13.76 -12.42 2.30
C ARG A 238 -12.90 -11.38 1.57
N TYR A 239 -12.50 -11.65 0.33
CA TYR A 239 -11.78 -10.68 -0.51
C TYR A 239 -12.59 -9.39 -0.69
N ALA A 240 -13.86 -9.50 -1.08
CA ALA A 240 -14.73 -8.33 -1.27
C ALA A 240 -14.95 -7.56 0.04
N ALA A 241 -15.09 -8.26 1.17
CA ALA A 241 -15.20 -7.64 2.48
C ALA A 241 -13.92 -6.89 2.89
N ALA A 242 -12.75 -7.48 2.63
CA ALA A 242 -11.45 -6.84 2.89
C ALA A 242 -11.26 -5.59 2.03
N LEU A 243 -11.60 -5.66 0.74
CA LEU A 243 -11.59 -4.54 -0.19
C LEU A 243 -12.48 -3.38 0.29
N SER A 244 -13.74 -3.67 0.64
CA SER A 244 -14.67 -2.68 1.19
C SER A 244 -14.16 -2.08 2.51
N GLY A 245 -13.58 -2.91 3.37
CA GLY A 245 -12.98 -2.49 4.62
C GLY A 245 -11.78 -1.56 4.41
N TYR A 246 -10.92 -1.86 3.45
CA TYR A 246 -9.78 -1.02 3.09
C TYR A 246 -10.23 0.32 2.50
N GLU A 247 -11.22 0.32 1.59
CA GLU A 247 -11.74 1.56 1.01
C GLU A 247 -12.28 2.50 2.10
N LYS A 248 -13.12 1.98 3.01
CA LYS A 248 -13.70 2.77 4.11
C LYS A 248 -12.68 3.15 5.18
N GLY A 249 -11.74 2.25 5.47
CA GLY A 249 -10.78 2.40 6.56
C GLY A 249 -9.58 3.27 6.21
N VAL A 250 -9.23 3.37 4.93
CA VAL A 250 -8.03 4.05 4.44
C VAL A 250 -8.39 5.10 3.40
N ASN A 251 -8.93 4.67 2.27
CA ASN A 251 -9.02 5.51 1.07
C ASN A 251 -9.99 6.67 1.23
N LEU A 252 -11.22 6.41 1.67
CA LEU A 252 -12.21 7.48 1.92
C LEU A 252 -11.75 8.42 3.03
N ARG A 253 -11.16 7.88 4.11
CA ARG A 253 -10.63 8.71 5.20
C ARG A 253 -9.52 9.63 4.74
N TYR A 254 -8.66 9.15 3.85
CA TYR A 254 -7.61 9.96 3.27
C TYR A 254 -8.15 11.02 2.32
N SER A 255 -9.14 10.69 1.49
CA SER A 255 -9.84 11.67 0.65
C SER A 255 -10.49 12.78 1.49
N HIS A 256 -11.23 12.42 2.55
CA HIS A 256 -11.82 13.41 3.45
C HIS A 256 -10.77 14.25 4.20
N PHE A 257 -9.63 13.66 4.55
CA PHE A 257 -8.51 14.43 5.10
C PHE A 257 -8.01 15.50 4.10
N LEU A 258 -7.85 15.15 2.81
CA LEU A 258 -7.45 16.12 1.80
C LEU A 258 -8.52 17.21 1.61
N GLU A 259 -9.80 16.84 1.56
CA GLU A 259 -10.92 17.78 1.42
C GLU A 259 -11.02 18.75 2.60
N GLU A 260 -10.78 18.29 3.84
CA GLU A 260 -10.79 19.12 5.05
C GLU A 260 -9.63 20.12 5.08
N PHE A 261 -8.42 19.68 4.73
CA PHE A 261 -7.19 20.46 4.94
C PHE A 261 -6.64 21.17 3.70
N ALA A 262 -7.12 20.82 2.51
CA ALA A 262 -6.72 21.41 1.24
C ALA A 262 -7.88 21.51 0.24
N PRO A 263 -9.02 22.13 0.62
CA PRO A 263 -10.17 22.22 -0.29
C PRO A 263 -9.79 22.97 -1.57
N ARG A 264 -9.85 22.28 -2.72
CA ARG A 264 -9.43 22.71 -4.07
C ARG A 264 -7.92 22.73 -4.31
N GLU A 265 -7.12 22.26 -3.35
CA GLU A 265 -5.66 22.14 -3.42
C GLU A 265 -5.21 20.70 -3.05
N GLU A 266 -6.11 19.72 -3.19
CA GLU A 266 -5.93 18.35 -2.71
C GLU A 266 -4.72 17.66 -3.36
N ASP A 267 -4.49 17.93 -4.65
CA ASP A 267 -3.37 17.38 -5.40
C ASP A 267 -2.02 17.96 -4.94
N GLU A 268 -1.99 19.24 -4.54
CA GLU A 268 -0.79 19.88 -4.00
C GLU A 268 -0.45 19.32 -2.61
N LEU A 269 -1.44 19.23 -1.72
CA LEU A 269 -1.25 18.60 -0.41
C LEU A 269 -0.84 17.12 -0.55
N HIS A 270 -1.44 16.39 -1.49
CA HIS A 270 -1.06 15.01 -1.79
C HIS A 270 0.41 14.90 -2.23
N ALA A 271 0.86 15.76 -3.14
CA ALA A 271 2.26 15.77 -3.59
C ALA A 271 3.23 16.13 -2.46
N LEU A 272 2.90 17.12 -1.63
CA LEU A 272 3.70 17.50 -0.45
C LEU A 272 3.79 16.36 0.57
N LEU A 273 2.69 15.63 0.79
CA LEU A 273 2.68 14.45 1.65
C LEU A 273 3.60 13.35 1.11
N LEU A 274 3.53 13.03 -0.17
CA LEU A 274 4.40 12.02 -0.78
C LEU A 274 5.88 12.43 -0.68
N ALA A 275 6.21 13.68 -0.98
CA ALA A 275 7.58 14.19 -0.84
C ALA A 275 8.07 14.11 0.61
N ALA A 276 7.22 14.45 1.58
CA ALA A 276 7.53 14.35 3.01
C ALA A 276 7.68 12.88 3.47
N ILE A 277 6.85 11.96 2.96
CA ILE A 277 6.95 10.52 3.24
C ILE A 277 8.26 9.94 2.74
N VAL A 278 8.66 10.30 1.52
CA VAL A 278 9.89 9.82 0.89
C VAL A 278 11.12 10.36 1.60
N SER A 279 11.18 11.67 1.84
CA SER A 279 12.32 12.33 2.51
C SER A 279 12.38 12.10 4.02
N GLY A 280 11.22 11.89 4.65
CA GLY A 280 11.01 11.94 6.09
C GLY A 280 11.15 13.34 6.69
N ASP A 281 11.11 14.39 5.86
CA ASP A 281 11.17 15.79 6.27
C ASP A 281 9.80 16.45 6.08
N VAL A 282 9.25 17.01 7.16
CA VAL A 282 7.94 17.65 7.18
C VAL A 282 8.02 19.17 7.03
N THR A 283 9.20 19.75 6.80
CA THR A 283 9.39 21.21 6.81
C THR A 283 8.53 21.91 5.76
N ALA A 284 8.58 21.48 4.49
CA ALA A 284 7.77 22.08 3.42
C ALA A 284 6.27 21.87 3.64
N LEU A 285 5.87 20.65 4.02
CA LEU A 285 4.49 20.32 4.37
C LEU A 285 3.97 21.17 5.55
N GLY A 286 4.79 21.34 6.58
CA GLY A 286 4.47 22.14 7.76
C GLY A 286 4.34 23.61 7.44
N ALA A 287 5.25 24.18 6.64
CA ALA A 287 5.17 25.57 6.19
C ALA A 287 3.91 25.82 5.36
N TRP A 288 3.57 24.91 4.45
CA TRP A 288 2.36 24.98 3.63
C TRP A 288 1.08 24.93 4.48
N LEU A 289 1.04 24.04 5.48
CA LEU A 289 -0.07 23.96 6.43
C LEU A 289 -0.17 25.21 7.31
N ASP A 290 0.96 25.72 7.77
CA ASP A 290 1.01 26.90 8.64
C ASP A 290 0.56 28.17 7.93
N GLU A 291 0.85 28.31 6.63
CA GLU A 291 0.37 29.42 5.80
C GLU A 291 -1.16 29.46 5.69
N ARG A 292 -1.81 28.30 5.66
CA ARG A 292 -3.27 28.17 5.45
C ARG A 292 -4.08 28.11 6.74
N HIS A 293 -3.52 27.47 7.77
CA HIS A 293 -4.25 27.11 9.00
C HIS A 293 -3.64 27.71 10.27
N GLY A 294 -2.52 28.43 10.14
CA GLY A 294 -1.82 29.12 11.23
C GLY A 294 -0.65 28.32 11.83
N PRO A 295 0.22 28.97 12.63
CA PRO A 295 1.48 28.39 13.06
C PRO A 295 1.35 27.08 13.86
N GLY A 296 2.21 26.10 13.56
CA GLY A 296 2.27 24.83 14.28
C GLY A 296 1.17 23.83 13.93
N THR A 297 0.50 24.02 12.79
CA THR A 297 -0.64 23.21 12.36
C THR A 297 -0.27 21.73 12.28
N PHE A 298 0.85 21.37 11.64
CA PHE A 298 1.25 19.97 11.54
C PHE A 298 1.34 19.28 12.91
N THR A 299 1.96 19.97 13.88
CA THR A 299 2.10 19.43 15.24
C THR A 299 0.75 19.37 15.95
N GLY A 300 -0.10 20.39 15.79
CA GLY A 300 -1.44 20.43 16.38
C GLY A 300 -2.37 19.34 15.85
N LEU A 301 -2.26 19.00 14.56
CA LEU A 301 -3.08 17.96 13.92
C LEU A 301 -2.65 16.56 14.33
N PHE A 302 -1.35 16.30 14.32
CA PHE A 302 -0.85 14.92 14.37
C PHE A 302 -0.24 14.52 15.69
N ARG A 303 0.28 15.44 16.51
CA ARG A 303 1.05 15.04 17.70
C ARG A 303 0.13 14.59 18.83
N THR A 304 0.35 13.37 19.30
CA THR A 304 -0.27 12.82 20.50
C THR A 304 0.19 13.62 21.72
N PRO A 305 -0.72 13.99 22.64
CA PRO A 305 -0.34 14.58 23.91
C PRO A 305 0.73 13.78 24.65
N GLY A 306 1.67 14.47 25.31
CA GLY A 306 2.77 13.83 26.04
C GLY A 306 3.83 13.12 25.19
N TYR A 307 3.82 13.24 23.85
CA TYR A 307 4.82 12.58 23.00
C TYR A 307 6.27 13.03 23.28
N PHE A 308 6.49 14.20 23.89
CA PHE A 308 7.82 14.66 24.31
C PHE A 308 8.07 14.55 25.82
N GLU A 309 7.08 14.13 26.62
CA GLU A 309 7.26 13.97 28.06
C GLU A 309 8.18 12.76 28.35
N PRO A 310 9.03 12.81 29.38
CA PRO A 310 9.78 11.64 29.81
C PRO A 310 8.81 10.53 30.17
N GLY A 311 8.90 9.37 29.52
CA GLY A 311 8.10 8.22 29.94
C GLY A 311 8.52 7.84 31.36
N LEU A 312 7.56 7.72 32.28
CA LEU A 312 7.78 6.98 33.53
C LEU A 312 8.24 5.58 33.11
N THR A 313 9.53 5.31 33.30
CA THR A 313 10.09 3.97 33.16
C THR A 313 9.45 3.10 34.22
N ALA A 314 8.58 2.18 33.80
CA ALA A 314 8.18 1.05 34.62
C ALA A 314 9.31 0.02 34.68
#